data_AF-A0A0S4NGC0-F1
#
_entry.id   AF-A0A0S4NGC0-F1
#
_cell.length_a   1.000
_cell.length_b   1.000
_cell.length_c   1.000
_cell.angle_alpha   90.00
_cell.angle_beta   90.00
_cell.angle_gamma   90.00
#
_symmetry.space_group_name_H-M   'P 1'
#
loop_
_entity.id
_entity.type
_entity.pdbx_description
1 polymer ?
#
loop_
_entity_poly.entity_id
_entity_poly.type
_entity_poly.pdbx_seq_one_letter_code
_entity_poly.pdbx_strand_id
1 'polypeptide(L)'
;MKRNLILIFSFLIFVSSIFAQEVKMKYEDWQREMASWTAKRDELRGRLDALNSEIDALKKQLADKDAQIKQVQDDIYALVGTTPEGVNEYRQKVADFERRLNELSRLSNEELYERRAEVENLYNDYQALKSDKRVALSEFYDKVMGFESQVNNLINTVKALVKTKEGQVVVAEAIVKETTYTVGTWKKDRDCLWNIAKKPTIYDNPFLWPKIWIANRDKIKDPDLIYPGWVLKIPPKAELSKEERRAANSYYRKKAEKAAGGM
;
A
#
# COMPACT_ATOMS: atom_id res chain seq x y z
N MET A 1 -31.21 -8.15 35.75
CA MET A 1 -30.99 -7.77 37.17
C MET A 1 -31.86 -6.56 37.49
N LYS A 2 -32.70 -6.66 38.53
CA LYS A 2 -33.48 -5.56 39.11
C LYS A 2 -32.54 -4.57 39.82
N ARG A 3 -32.79 -3.24 39.73
CA ARG A 3 -32.57 -2.27 40.83
C ARG A 3 -33.05 -0.84 40.49
N ASN A 4 -34.26 -0.53 40.96
CA ASN A 4 -34.67 0.57 41.86
C ASN A 4 -33.79 1.82 42.09
N LEU A 5 -34.51 2.97 42.22
CA LEU A 5 -34.33 4.14 43.15
C LEU A 5 -33.11 5.07 42.86
N ILE A 6 -33.09 6.41 42.99
CA ILE A 6 -33.88 7.44 43.70
C ILE A 6 -33.48 8.86 43.21
N LEU A 7 -34.44 9.80 43.27
CA LEU A 7 -34.47 11.29 43.39
C LEU A 7 -33.16 12.15 43.40
N ILE A 8 -33.27 13.42 42.97
CA ILE A 8 -33.43 14.65 43.82
C ILE A 8 -33.49 15.95 42.97
N PHE A 9 -34.34 16.90 43.43
CA PHE A 9 -34.38 18.39 43.32
C PHE A 9 -35.72 18.91 42.76
N SER A 10 -36.78 19.09 43.56
CA SER A 10 -37.06 20.18 44.52
C SER A 10 -37.04 21.58 43.90
N PHE A 11 -38.23 22.14 43.64
CA PHE A 11 -38.47 23.57 43.82
C PHE A 11 -39.79 23.80 44.56
N LEU A 12 -39.66 24.58 45.63
CA LEU A 12 -40.61 24.80 46.71
C LEU A 12 -41.66 25.85 46.33
N ILE A 13 -42.83 25.71 46.95
CA ILE A 13 -43.93 26.67 47.06
C ILE A 13 -43.43 27.99 47.68
N PHE A 14 -43.73 29.15 47.07
CA PHE A 14 -44.09 30.39 47.80
C PHE A 14 -44.77 31.44 46.89
N VAL A 15 -46.05 31.73 47.22
CA VAL A 15 -46.74 33.05 47.33
C VAL A 15 -46.54 34.05 46.16
N SER A 16 -47.55 34.62 45.48
CA SER A 16 -48.85 35.16 45.89
C SER A 16 -49.69 35.47 44.65
N SER A 17 -51.01 35.40 44.81
CA SER A 17 -52.04 35.99 43.97
C SER A 17 -51.63 37.30 43.30
N ILE A 18 -51.65 37.33 41.97
CA ILE A 18 -52.08 38.44 41.09
C ILE A 18 -51.99 37.89 39.65
N PHE A 19 -53.12 37.95 38.92
CA PHE A 19 -53.39 37.37 37.60
C PHE A 19 -53.64 35.86 37.52
N ALA A 20 -54.71 35.42 38.19
CA ALA A 20 -55.58 34.41 37.60
C ALA A 20 -56.31 35.04 36.39
N GLN A 21 -55.60 35.20 35.26
CA GLN A 21 -56.26 35.41 33.97
C GLN A 21 -56.63 34.01 33.47
N GLU A 22 -57.80 33.57 33.94
CA GLU A 22 -58.43 32.31 33.58
C GLU A 22 -58.73 32.35 32.09
N VAL A 23 -57.78 31.92 31.24
CA VAL A 23 -58.06 31.55 29.85
C VAL A 23 -58.86 30.24 29.91
N LYS A 24 -60.12 30.32 30.34
CA LYS A 24 -61.12 29.31 30.02
C LYS A 24 -61.34 29.43 28.52
N MET A 25 -60.51 28.73 27.74
CA MET A 25 -60.81 28.46 26.34
C MET A 25 -62.27 28.00 26.26
N LYS A 26 -63.05 28.61 25.35
CA LYS A 26 -64.44 28.22 25.14
C LYS A 26 -64.43 26.72 24.80
N TYR A 27 -65.44 25.95 25.24
CA TYR A 27 -65.53 24.50 24.97
C TYR A 27 -65.31 24.16 23.48
N GLU A 28 -65.79 25.02 22.59
CA GLU A 28 -65.58 24.94 21.13
C GLU A 28 -64.11 25.11 20.70
N ASP A 29 -63.33 25.96 21.38
CA ASP A 29 -61.89 26.14 21.12
C ASP A 29 -61.10 24.90 21.53
N TRP A 30 -61.43 24.31 22.67
CA TRP A 30 -60.83 23.06 23.14
C TRP A 30 -61.14 21.88 22.20
N GLN A 31 -62.37 21.79 21.70
CA GLN A 31 -62.75 20.78 20.71
C GLN A 31 -61.95 20.95 19.41
N ARG A 32 -61.73 22.19 18.95
CA ARG A 32 -60.91 22.48 17.76
C ARG A 32 -59.43 22.11 17.96
N GLU A 33 -58.87 22.42 19.12
CA GLU A 33 -57.49 22.01 19.44
C GLU A 33 -57.36 20.49 19.57
N MET A 34 -58.31 19.82 20.23
CA MET A 34 -58.29 18.35 20.34
C MET A 34 -58.36 17.68 18.95
N ALA A 35 -59.20 18.22 18.06
CA ALA A 35 -59.28 17.76 16.68
C ALA A 35 -57.97 18.00 15.91
N SER A 36 -57.33 19.16 16.08
CA SER A 36 -56.06 19.47 15.40
C SER A 36 -54.90 18.60 15.89
N TRP A 37 -54.82 18.33 17.20
CA TRP A 37 -53.84 17.41 17.78
C TRP A 37 -54.09 15.96 17.35
N THR A 38 -55.35 15.55 17.25
CA THR A 38 -55.73 14.22 16.74
C THR A 38 -55.30 14.06 15.29
N ALA A 39 -55.60 15.05 14.44
CA ALA A 39 -55.18 15.04 13.03
C ALA A 39 -53.65 14.99 12.89
N LYS A 40 -52.92 15.77 13.69
CA LYS A 40 -51.44 15.77 13.69
C LYS A 40 -50.87 14.43 14.15
N ARG A 41 -51.47 13.79 15.16
CA ARG A 41 -51.09 12.46 15.61
C ARG A 41 -51.27 11.44 14.49
N ASP A 42 -52.40 11.48 13.80
CA ASP A 42 -52.71 10.51 12.74
C ASP A 42 -51.83 10.73 11.50
N GLU A 43 -51.52 11.98 11.16
CA GLU A 43 -50.53 12.33 10.13
C GLU A 43 -49.13 11.80 10.48
N LEU A 44 -48.65 12.07 11.70
CA LEU A 44 -47.33 11.59 12.14
C LEU A 44 -47.26 10.07 12.19
N ARG A 45 -48.35 9.40 12.58
CA ARG A 45 -48.45 7.95 12.56
C ARG A 45 -48.38 7.41 11.13
N GLY A 46 -49.12 8.01 10.19
CA GLY A 46 -49.05 7.64 8.77
C GLY A 46 -47.65 7.83 8.19
N ARG A 47 -46.95 8.92 8.55
CA ARG A 47 -45.54 9.13 8.18
C ARG A 47 -44.61 8.08 8.77
N LEU A 48 -44.80 7.72 10.03
CA LEU A 48 -44.02 6.67 10.69
C LEU A 48 -44.20 5.31 9.98
N ASP A 49 -45.45 4.95 9.66
CA ASP A 49 -45.77 3.70 8.96
C ASP A 49 -45.17 3.68 7.53
N ALA A 50 -45.21 4.82 6.83
CA ALA A 50 -44.56 4.96 5.52
C ALA A 50 -43.03 4.83 5.61
N LEU A 51 -42.39 5.50 6.57
CA LEU A 51 -40.94 5.41 6.81
C LEU A 51 -40.52 3.99 7.18
N ASN A 52 -41.29 3.29 8.02
CA ASN A 52 -41.01 1.90 8.36
C ASN A 52 -41.08 0.99 7.13
N SER A 53 -42.08 1.20 6.26
CA SER A 53 -42.21 0.45 5.01
C SER A 53 -41.03 0.72 4.06
N GLU A 54 -40.56 1.97 3.98
CA GLU A 54 -39.37 2.34 3.21
C GLU A 54 -38.10 1.71 3.77
N ILE A 55 -37.91 1.72 5.09
CA ILE A 55 -36.78 1.05 5.76
C ILE A 55 -36.75 -0.44 5.43
N ASP A 56 -37.90 -1.12 5.47
CA ASP A 56 -37.98 -2.55 5.17
C ASP A 56 -37.70 -2.84 3.69
N ALA A 57 -38.17 -1.96 2.78
CA ALA A 57 -37.83 -2.04 1.37
C ALA A 57 -36.32 -1.85 1.12
N LEU A 58 -35.69 -0.87 1.76
CA LEU A 58 -34.25 -0.61 1.66
C LEU A 58 -33.41 -1.76 2.22
N LYS A 59 -33.82 -2.35 3.36
CA LYS A 59 -33.17 -3.55 3.92
C LYS A 59 -33.23 -4.72 2.94
N LYS A 60 -34.36 -4.92 2.27
CA LYS A 60 -34.51 -5.95 1.25
C LYS A 60 -33.59 -5.69 0.05
N GLN A 61 -33.57 -4.45 -0.45
CA GLN A 61 -32.68 -4.08 -1.54
C GLN A 61 -31.21 -4.29 -1.19
N LEU A 62 -30.79 -3.95 0.04
CA LEU A 62 -29.43 -4.19 0.51
C LEU A 62 -29.09 -5.69 0.47
N ALA A 63 -29.96 -6.53 1.03
CA ALA A 63 -29.78 -7.99 1.00
C ALA A 63 -29.71 -8.56 -0.42
N ASP A 64 -30.56 -8.07 -1.34
CA ASP A 64 -30.56 -8.47 -2.74
C ASP A 64 -29.25 -8.05 -3.45
N LYS A 65 -28.72 -6.86 -3.13
CA LYS A 65 -27.45 -6.38 -3.67
C LYS A 65 -26.24 -7.13 -3.11
N ASP A 66 -26.24 -7.45 -1.82
CA ASP A 66 -25.20 -8.27 -1.21
C ASP A 66 -25.16 -9.68 -1.84
N ALA A 67 -26.33 -10.27 -2.10
CA ALA A 67 -26.42 -11.55 -2.80
C ALA A 67 -25.88 -11.46 -4.25
N GLN A 68 -26.20 -10.37 -4.98
CA GLN A 68 -25.67 -10.13 -6.33
C GLN A 68 -24.14 -9.98 -6.32
N ILE A 69 -23.58 -9.22 -5.37
CA ILE A 69 -22.13 -9.04 -5.22
C ILE A 69 -21.46 -10.39 -4.96
N LYS A 70 -22.00 -11.17 -4.02
CA LYS A 70 -21.48 -12.50 -3.71
C LYS A 70 -21.49 -13.41 -4.93
N GLN A 71 -22.58 -13.43 -5.70
CA GLN A 71 -22.67 -14.23 -6.93
C GLN A 71 -21.59 -13.83 -7.94
N VAL A 72 -21.42 -12.53 -8.21
CA VAL A 72 -20.39 -12.04 -9.13
C VAL A 72 -18.98 -12.43 -8.64
N GLN A 73 -18.74 -12.35 -7.33
CA GLN A 73 -17.46 -12.74 -6.75
C GLN A 73 -17.20 -14.25 -6.89
N ASP A 74 -18.21 -15.07 -6.63
CA ASP A 74 -18.14 -16.53 -6.80
C ASP A 74 -17.90 -16.89 -8.28
N ASP A 75 -18.54 -16.18 -9.23
CA ASP A 75 -18.34 -16.36 -10.67
C ASP A 75 -16.91 -15.99 -11.11
N ILE A 76 -16.35 -14.88 -10.58
CA ILE A 76 -14.96 -14.48 -10.83
C ILE A 76 -13.98 -15.55 -10.32
N TYR A 77 -14.23 -16.11 -9.14
CA TYR A 77 -13.40 -17.17 -8.58
C TYR A 77 -13.50 -18.46 -9.40
N ALA A 78 -14.71 -18.80 -9.86
CA ALA A 78 -14.93 -19.93 -10.76
C ALA A 78 -14.16 -19.78 -12.08
N LEU A 79 -14.06 -18.56 -12.65
CA LEU A 79 -13.30 -18.30 -13.88
C LEU A 79 -11.80 -18.62 -13.74
N VAL A 80 -11.21 -18.38 -12.56
CA VAL A 80 -9.81 -18.75 -12.29
C VAL A 80 -9.67 -20.14 -11.66
N GLY A 81 -10.78 -20.88 -11.52
CA GLY A 81 -10.81 -22.25 -11.00
C GLY A 81 -10.52 -22.35 -9.51
N THR A 82 -10.96 -21.38 -8.70
CA THR A 82 -10.71 -21.34 -7.26
C THR A 82 -12.00 -21.15 -6.46
N THR A 83 -11.92 -21.41 -5.16
CA THR A 83 -12.95 -21.04 -4.17
C THR A 83 -12.49 -19.82 -3.36
N PRO A 84 -13.37 -19.19 -2.55
CA PRO A 84 -12.97 -18.12 -1.63
C PRO A 84 -11.82 -18.53 -0.70
N GLU A 85 -11.81 -19.78 -0.23
CA GLU A 85 -10.74 -20.33 0.59
C GLU A 85 -9.42 -20.38 -0.18
N GLY A 86 -9.46 -20.87 -1.43
CA GLY A 86 -8.29 -20.91 -2.30
C GLY A 86 -7.72 -19.52 -2.64
N VAL A 87 -8.57 -18.49 -2.69
CA VAL A 87 -8.14 -17.09 -2.82
C VAL A 87 -7.46 -16.61 -1.55
N ASN A 88 -8.02 -16.93 -0.38
CA ASN A 88 -7.41 -16.56 0.90
C ASN A 88 -6.06 -17.27 1.13
N GLU A 89 -5.93 -18.53 0.76
CA GLU A 89 -4.65 -19.25 0.75
C GLU A 89 -3.63 -18.56 -0.16
N TYR A 90 -4.03 -18.18 -1.37
CA TYR A 90 -3.14 -17.48 -2.30
C TYR A 90 -2.73 -16.11 -1.77
N ARG A 91 -3.66 -15.38 -1.15
CA ARG A 91 -3.39 -14.11 -0.45
C ARG A 91 -2.31 -14.28 0.62
N GLN A 92 -2.41 -15.32 1.44
CA GLN A 92 -1.40 -15.64 2.46
C GLN A 92 -0.04 -15.94 1.83
N LYS A 93 0.01 -16.76 0.77
CA LYS A 93 1.25 -17.06 0.03
C LYS A 93 1.91 -15.79 -0.51
N VAL A 94 1.14 -14.88 -1.10
CA VAL A 94 1.65 -13.60 -1.62
C VAL A 94 2.20 -12.72 -0.49
N ALA A 95 1.52 -12.66 0.67
CA ALA A 95 1.98 -11.90 1.83
C ALA A 95 3.26 -12.49 2.44
N ASP A 96 3.33 -13.81 2.57
CA ASP A 96 4.51 -14.51 3.07
C ASP A 96 5.71 -14.35 2.14
N PHE A 97 5.48 -14.43 0.83
CA PHE A 97 6.47 -14.18 -0.20
C PHE A 97 7.04 -12.76 -0.09
N GLU A 98 6.18 -11.75 0.00
CA GLU A 98 6.59 -10.34 0.14
C GLU A 98 7.44 -10.12 1.40
N ARG A 99 7.04 -10.73 2.52
CA ARG A 99 7.81 -10.67 3.78
C ARG A 99 9.21 -11.24 3.60
N ARG A 100 9.34 -12.44 3.02
CA ARG A 100 10.63 -13.10 2.76
C ARG A 100 11.48 -12.30 1.78
N LEU A 101 10.87 -11.76 0.73
CA LEU A 101 11.55 -10.91 -0.24
C LEU A 101 12.12 -9.65 0.44
N ASN A 102 11.33 -8.98 1.28
CA ASN A 102 11.76 -7.80 2.01
C ASN A 102 12.86 -8.11 3.04
N GLU A 103 12.80 -9.25 3.71
CA GLU A 103 13.85 -9.71 4.63
C GLU A 103 15.17 -9.92 3.89
N LEU A 104 15.16 -10.76 2.85
CA LEU A 104 16.37 -11.11 2.09
C LEU A 104 16.94 -9.87 1.37
N SER A 105 16.11 -8.97 0.87
CA SER A 105 16.57 -7.75 0.18
C SER A 105 17.34 -6.78 1.07
N ARG A 106 17.23 -6.92 2.40
CA ARG A 106 17.93 -6.09 3.40
C ARG A 106 19.25 -6.68 3.87
N LEU A 107 19.50 -7.95 3.59
CA LEU A 107 20.72 -8.63 4.00
C LEU A 107 21.95 -8.08 3.27
N SER A 108 23.09 -8.18 3.94
CA SER A 108 24.40 -7.92 3.33
C SER A 108 24.79 -9.02 2.35
N ASN A 109 25.78 -8.76 1.50
CA ASN A 109 26.28 -9.75 0.54
C ASN A 109 26.81 -11.03 1.21
N GLU A 110 27.47 -10.91 2.37
CA GLU A 110 27.96 -12.07 3.12
C GLU A 110 26.80 -12.95 3.59
N GLU A 111 25.78 -12.34 4.21
CA GLU A 111 24.58 -13.04 4.69
C GLU A 111 23.79 -13.65 3.52
N LEU A 112 23.71 -12.96 2.38
CA LEU A 112 23.07 -13.47 1.17
C LEU A 112 23.80 -14.66 0.57
N TYR A 113 25.13 -14.69 0.65
CA TYR A 113 25.91 -15.83 0.16
C TYR A 113 25.67 -17.07 1.03
N GLU A 114 25.62 -16.90 2.35
CA GLU A 114 25.31 -17.99 3.27
C GLU A 114 23.85 -18.47 3.12
N ARG A 115 22.91 -17.54 2.89
CA ARG A 115 21.47 -17.84 2.66
C ARG A 115 21.09 -17.97 1.18
N ARG A 116 22.05 -18.25 0.28
CA ARG A 116 21.81 -18.31 -1.18
C ARG A 116 20.72 -19.28 -1.61
N ALA A 117 20.62 -20.42 -0.92
CA ALA A 117 19.59 -21.42 -1.18
C ALA A 117 18.17 -20.88 -0.92
N GLU A 118 18.01 -19.99 0.07
CA GLU A 118 16.72 -19.36 0.35
C GLU A 118 16.32 -18.37 -0.75
N VAL A 119 17.28 -17.67 -1.35
CA VAL A 119 17.07 -16.77 -2.49
C VAL A 119 16.69 -17.57 -3.74
N GLU A 120 17.34 -18.70 -3.99
CA GLU A 120 16.98 -19.62 -5.07
C GLU A 120 15.55 -20.17 -4.90
N ASN A 121 15.21 -20.59 -3.68
CA ASN A 121 13.85 -21.02 -3.36
C ASN A 121 12.84 -19.90 -3.54
N LEU A 122 13.16 -18.67 -3.10
CA LEU A 122 12.32 -17.49 -3.32
C LEU A 122 12.09 -17.24 -4.81
N TYR A 123 13.12 -17.38 -5.65
CA TYR A 123 12.95 -17.25 -7.10
C TYR A 123 11.97 -18.29 -7.66
N ASN A 124 12.07 -19.55 -7.21
CA ASN A 124 11.16 -20.61 -7.63
C ASN A 124 9.73 -20.36 -7.14
N ASP A 125 9.57 -19.91 -5.89
CA ASP A 125 8.27 -19.53 -5.30
C ASP A 125 7.63 -18.40 -6.11
N TYR A 126 8.42 -17.41 -6.55
CA TYR A 126 7.95 -16.35 -7.43
C TYR A 126 7.43 -16.88 -8.77
N GLN A 127 8.17 -17.79 -9.42
CA GLN A 127 7.71 -18.39 -10.68
C GLN A 127 6.43 -19.21 -10.48
N ALA A 128 6.30 -19.90 -9.35
CA ALA A 128 5.08 -20.63 -9.01
C ALA A 128 3.89 -19.69 -8.80
N LEU A 129 4.06 -18.57 -8.08
CA LEU A 129 3.04 -17.54 -7.92
C LEU A 129 2.62 -16.94 -9.27
N LYS A 130 3.60 -16.59 -10.11
CA LYS A 130 3.36 -16.02 -11.45
C LYS A 130 2.61 -16.98 -12.37
N SER A 131 2.83 -18.29 -12.22
CA SER A 131 2.20 -19.32 -13.05
C SER A 131 0.81 -19.73 -12.54
N ASP A 132 0.46 -19.36 -11.31
CA ASP A 132 -0.84 -19.67 -10.72
C ASP A 132 -1.95 -18.83 -11.36
N LYS A 133 -3.05 -19.47 -11.78
CA LYS A 133 -4.19 -18.79 -12.41
C LYS A 133 -4.80 -17.70 -11.53
N ARG A 134 -4.70 -17.85 -10.20
CA ARG A 134 -5.22 -16.88 -9.23
C ARG A 134 -4.52 -15.52 -9.32
N VAL A 135 -3.33 -15.43 -9.91
CA VAL A 135 -2.64 -14.16 -10.15
C VAL A 135 -3.45 -13.22 -11.07
N ALA A 136 -4.32 -13.77 -11.91
CA ALA A 136 -5.16 -12.98 -12.81
C ALA A 136 -6.26 -12.19 -12.08
N LEU A 137 -6.53 -12.50 -10.80
CA LEU A 137 -7.43 -11.70 -9.98
C LEU A 137 -6.81 -10.30 -9.79
N SER A 138 -7.63 -9.28 -9.98
CA SER A 138 -7.22 -7.87 -9.99
C SER A 138 -6.48 -7.46 -8.71
N GLU A 139 -6.81 -8.06 -7.57
CA GLU A 139 -6.15 -7.77 -6.30
C GLU A 139 -4.70 -8.27 -6.18
N PHE A 140 -4.27 -9.21 -7.03
CA PHE A 140 -2.93 -9.80 -6.96
C PHE A 140 -2.02 -9.43 -8.12
N TYR A 141 -2.58 -9.25 -9.32
CA TYR A 141 -1.82 -9.12 -10.55
C TYR A 141 -0.68 -8.10 -10.47
N ASP A 142 -1.02 -6.84 -10.17
CA ASP A 142 -0.03 -5.74 -10.12
C ASP A 142 1.03 -5.97 -9.03
N LYS A 143 0.61 -6.51 -7.89
CA LYS A 143 1.50 -6.78 -6.76
C LYS A 143 2.52 -7.87 -7.09
N VAL A 144 2.04 -9.01 -7.61
CA VAL A 144 2.93 -10.12 -7.97
C VAL A 144 3.84 -9.73 -9.12
N MET A 145 3.35 -9.03 -10.15
CA MET A 145 4.20 -8.56 -11.25
C MET A 145 5.26 -7.55 -10.75
N GLY A 146 4.91 -6.71 -9.78
CA GLY A 146 5.85 -5.76 -9.15
C GLY A 146 7.07 -6.41 -8.48
N PHE A 147 6.97 -7.66 -8.04
CA PHE A 147 8.09 -8.37 -7.41
C PHE A 147 9.18 -8.82 -8.38
N GLU A 148 8.88 -8.89 -9.69
CA GLU A 148 9.77 -9.48 -10.70
C GLU A 148 11.18 -8.88 -10.66
N SER A 149 11.27 -7.55 -10.66
CA SER A 149 12.55 -6.84 -10.65
C SER A 149 13.36 -7.14 -9.40
N GLN A 150 12.73 -7.10 -8.22
CA GLN A 150 13.41 -7.30 -6.94
C GLN A 150 13.96 -8.72 -6.83
N VAL A 151 13.14 -9.71 -7.18
CA VAL A 151 13.49 -11.13 -7.13
C VAL A 151 14.62 -11.42 -8.12
N ASN A 152 14.52 -10.92 -9.36
CA ASN A 152 15.55 -11.09 -10.38
C ASN A 152 16.88 -10.44 -9.98
N ASN A 153 16.83 -9.25 -9.37
CA ASN A 153 18.05 -8.59 -8.88
C ASN A 153 18.69 -9.40 -7.76
N LEU A 154 17.90 -9.91 -6.81
CA LEU A 154 18.40 -10.68 -5.67
C LEU A 154 19.08 -11.99 -6.12
N ILE A 155 18.43 -12.76 -7.00
CA ILE A 155 19.00 -14.00 -7.53
C ILE A 155 20.24 -13.74 -8.38
N ASN A 156 20.27 -12.66 -9.16
CA ASN A 156 21.44 -12.29 -9.95
C ASN A 156 22.61 -11.87 -9.05
N THR A 157 22.34 -11.11 -7.97
CA THR A 157 23.35 -10.80 -6.95
C THR A 157 23.93 -12.10 -6.39
N VAL A 158 23.09 -12.99 -5.87
CA VAL A 158 23.53 -14.25 -5.25
C VAL A 158 24.35 -15.12 -6.21
N LYS A 159 23.91 -15.26 -7.48
CA LYS A 159 24.66 -16.01 -8.51
C LYS A 159 26.02 -15.42 -8.83
N ALA A 160 26.17 -14.11 -8.67
CA ALA A 160 27.44 -13.45 -8.87
C ALA A 160 28.33 -13.49 -7.61
N LEU A 161 27.82 -13.85 -6.43
CA LEU A 161 28.64 -13.93 -5.23
C LEU A 161 29.53 -15.18 -5.26
N VAL A 162 30.83 -14.98 -5.06
CA VAL A 162 31.83 -16.04 -4.95
C VAL A 162 32.69 -15.80 -3.71
N LYS A 163 33.11 -16.88 -3.05
CA LYS A 163 34.03 -16.83 -1.92
C LYS A 163 35.47 -16.95 -2.44
N THR A 164 36.31 -15.96 -2.15
CA THR A 164 37.73 -15.99 -2.55
C THR A 164 38.52 -17.01 -1.71
N LYS A 165 39.76 -17.29 -2.10
CA LYS A 165 40.65 -18.21 -1.36
C LYS A 165 40.96 -17.69 0.05
N GLU A 166 40.89 -16.38 0.24
CA GLU A 166 41.08 -15.67 1.51
C GLU A 166 39.79 -15.61 2.35
N GLY A 167 38.70 -16.22 1.87
CA GLY A 167 37.43 -16.34 2.59
C GLY A 167 36.49 -15.14 2.46
N GLN A 168 36.84 -14.11 1.68
CA GLN A 168 35.96 -12.96 1.45
C GLN A 168 34.90 -13.26 0.38
N VAL A 169 33.65 -12.89 0.63
CA VAL A 169 32.61 -12.92 -0.40
C VAL A 169 32.70 -11.68 -1.28
N VAL A 170 32.89 -11.89 -2.58
CA VAL A 170 32.97 -10.83 -3.60
C VAL A 170 32.03 -11.13 -4.76
N VAL A 171 31.67 -10.10 -5.52
CA VAL A 171 30.88 -10.27 -6.75
C VAL A 171 31.83 -10.60 -7.91
N ALA A 172 31.66 -11.77 -8.51
CA ALA A 172 32.33 -12.17 -9.75
C ALA A 172 31.80 -11.34 -10.92
N GLU A 173 32.68 -10.57 -11.56
CA GLU A 173 32.36 -9.72 -12.72
C GLU A 173 31.77 -10.49 -13.92
N ALA A 174 32.00 -11.81 -14.01
CA ALA A 174 31.68 -12.59 -15.20
C ALA A 174 30.21 -13.06 -15.32
N ILE A 175 29.36 -12.95 -14.29
CA ILE A 175 27.98 -13.52 -14.28
C ILE A 175 26.88 -12.44 -14.18
N VAL A 176 27.24 -11.16 -14.28
CA VAL A 176 26.27 -10.07 -14.17
C VAL A 176 25.41 -9.98 -15.43
N LYS A 177 24.21 -10.57 -15.40
CA LYS A 177 23.16 -10.25 -16.38
C LYS A 177 22.71 -8.81 -16.10
N GLU A 178 23.13 -7.88 -16.94
CA GLU A 178 22.84 -6.45 -16.81
C GLU A 178 21.33 -6.21 -16.80
N THR A 179 20.73 -5.97 -15.63
CA THR A 179 19.35 -5.46 -15.57
C THR A 179 19.36 -4.04 -16.12
N THR A 180 18.35 -3.63 -16.87
CA THR A 180 18.28 -2.26 -17.40
C THR A 180 17.11 -1.50 -16.80
N TYR A 181 17.30 -0.22 -16.50
CA TYR A 181 16.26 0.70 -16.05
C TYR A 181 16.07 1.82 -17.07
N THR A 182 14.83 2.10 -17.45
CA THR A 182 14.51 3.24 -18.33
C THR A 182 14.24 4.47 -17.47
N VAL A 183 15.06 5.50 -17.64
CA VAL A 183 14.95 6.76 -16.90
C VAL A 183 13.61 7.43 -17.20
N GLY A 184 12.84 7.71 -16.16
CA GLY A 184 11.58 8.42 -16.20
C GLY A 184 11.77 9.94 -16.31
N THR A 185 10.69 10.69 -16.13
CA THR A 185 10.76 12.16 -16.21
C THR A 185 10.95 12.76 -14.82
N TRP A 186 11.64 13.91 -14.72
CA TRP A 186 11.79 14.61 -13.45
C TRP A 186 10.44 14.93 -12.79
N LYS A 187 9.44 15.31 -13.60
CA LYS A 187 8.09 15.68 -13.13
C LYS A 187 7.32 14.50 -12.53
N LYS A 188 7.49 13.29 -13.07
CA LYS A 188 6.76 12.09 -12.67
C LYS A 188 7.53 11.25 -11.64
N ASP A 189 8.78 10.95 -11.94
CA ASP A 189 9.56 9.93 -11.25
C ASP A 189 10.68 10.53 -10.38
N ARG A 190 10.99 11.83 -10.59
CA ARG A 190 12.14 12.54 -9.98
C ARG A 190 13.44 11.79 -10.15
N ASP A 191 13.61 11.16 -11.31
CA ASP A 191 14.75 10.31 -11.56
C ASP A 191 16.05 11.11 -11.64
N CYS A 192 16.97 10.76 -10.75
CA CYS A 192 18.38 11.06 -10.78
C CYS A 192 19.11 9.79 -10.30
N LEU A 193 20.42 9.66 -10.53
CA LEU A 193 21.14 8.42 -10.15
C LEU A 193 20.92 8.03 -8.68
N TRP A 194 20.86 9.02 -7.79
CA TRP A 194 20.54 8.84 -6.37
C TRP A 194 19.14 8.28 -6.13
N ASN A 195 18.12 8.88 -6.76
CA ASN A 195 16.72 8.45 -6.59
C ASN A 195 16.45 7.11 -7.27
N ILE A 196 17.10 6.82 -8.40
CA ILE A 196 17.03 5.52 -9.06
C ILE A 196 17.61 4.45 -8.14
N ALA A 197 18.81 4.66 -7.58
CA ALA A 197 19.40 3.75 -6.60
C ALA A 197 18.54 3.57 -5.34
N LYS A 198 17.86 4.64 -4.89
CA LYS A 198 16.95 4.61 -3.75
C LYS A 198 15.69 3.77 -3.98
N LYS A 199 15.26 3.54 -5.23
CA LYS A 199 14.01 2.79 -5.49
C LYS A 199 14.11 1.40 -4.85
N PRO A 200 13.05 0.93 -4.15
CA PRO A 200 13.03 -0.41 -3.57
C PRO A 200 13.21 -1.52 -4.61
N THR A 201 12.86 -1.25 -5.88
CA THR A 201 12.99 -2.20 -6.99
C THR A 201 14.39 -2.27 -7.61
N ILE A 202 15.28 -1.33 -7.27
CA ILE A 202 16.64 -1.22 -7.79
C ILE A 202 17.64 -1.68 -6.73
N TYR A 203 17.99 -0.82 -5.78
CA TYR A 203 18.92 -1.18 -4.70
C TYR A 203 18.36 -0.98 -3.29
N ASP A 204 17.28 -0.20 -3.13
CA ASP A 204 16.82 0.31 -1.83
C ASP A 204 17.95 1.00 -1.03
N ASN A 205 18.96 1.52 -1.74
CA ASN A 205 20.10 2.18 -1.12
C ASN A 205 20.58 3.33 -2.01
N PRO A 206 20.32 4.59 -1.64
CA PRO A 206 20.73 5.74 -2.43
C PRO A 206 22.25 5.87 -2.58
N PHE A 207 23.04 5.36 -1.63
CA PHE A 207 24.50 5.45 -1.67
C PHE A 207 25.13 4.58 -2.76
N LEU A 208 24.37 3.69 -3.39
CA LEU A 208 24.82 2.85 -4.50
C LEU A 208 24.67 3.52 -5.88
N TRP A 209 24.26 4.79 -5.94
CA TRP A 209 24.25 5.56 -7.20
C TRP A 209 25.58 5.55 -7.99
N PRO A 210 26.80 5.54 -7.38
CA PRO A 210 28.04 5.54 -8.13
C PRO A 210 28.20 4.26 -8.95
N LYS A 211 27.62 3.15 -8.51
CA LYS A 211 27.62 1.88 -9.23
C LYS A 211 26.89 2.00 -10.58
N ILE A 212 25.75 2.69 -10.59
CA ILE A 212 25.00 3.00 -11.83
C ILE A 212 25.85 3.91 -12.72
N TRP A 213 26.49 4.94 -12.16
CA TRP A 213 27.33 5.84 -12.94
C TRP A 213 28.52 5.12 -13.60
N ILE A 214 29.26 4.31 -12.84
CA ILE A 214 30.44 3.59 -13.34
C ILE A 214 30.06 2.63 -14.46
N ALA A 215 28.99 1.87 -14.28
CA ALA A 215 28.52 0.93 -15.29
C ALA A 215 28.01 1.57 -16.59
N ASN A 216 27.71 2.88 -16.56
CA ASN A 216 27.19 3.62 -17.72
C ASN A 216 28.09 4.80 -18.11
N ARG A 217 29.40 4.75 -17.84
CA ARG A 217 30.33 5.85 -18.20
C ARG A 217 30.43 6.12 -19.69
N ASP A 218 30.07 5.14 -20.51
CA ASP A 218 29.90 5.30 -21.95
C ASP A 218 28.85 6.38 -22.25
N LYS A 219 27.71 6.37 -21.54
CA LYS A 219 26.57 7.27 -21.75
C LYS A 219 26.54 8.49 -20.81
N ILE A 220 26.90 8.30 -19.54
CA ILE A 220 26.80 9.30 -18.48
C ILE A 220 28.18 9.90 -18.22
N LYS A 221 28.44 11.06 -18.85
CA LYS A 221 29.69 11.82 -18.61
C LYS A 221 29.62 12.61 -17.31
N ASP A 222 28.48 13.23 -17.03
CA ASP A 222 28.22 13.95 -15.78
C ASP A 222 27.21 13.17 -14.93
N PRO A 223 27.56 12.74 -13.70
CA PRO A 223 26.64 12.07 -12.79
C PRO A 223 25.34 12.82 -12.49
N ASP A 224 25.37 14.15 -12.53
CA ASP A 224 24.20 14.98 -12.21
C ASP A 224 23.22 15.09 -13.40
N LEU A 225 23.58 14.57 -14.58
CA LEU A 225 22.81 14.74 -15.80
C LEU A 225 22.42 13.39 -16.44
N ILE A 226 21.14 13.05 -16.31
CA ILE A 226 20.50 11.93 -17.00
C ILE A 226 19.23 12.42 -17.70
N TYR A 227 18.86 11.79 -18.82
CA TYR A 227 17.70 12.20 -19.62
C TYR A 227 16.61 11.13 -19.64
N PRO A 228 15.33 11.52 -19.66
CA PRO A 228 14.22 10.58 -19.80
C PRO A 228 14.33 9.72 -21.06
N GLY A 229 13.93 8.46 -20.96
CA GLY A 229 14.05 7.46 -22.03
C GLY A 229 15.42 6.80 -22.13
N TRP A 230 16.42 7.24 -21.36
CA TRP A 230 17.70 6.53 -21.30
C TRP A 230 17.52 5.16 -20.66
N VAL A 231 17.84 4.11 -21.41
CA VAL A 231 18.06 2.78 -20.86
C VAL A 231 19.46 2.77 -20.22
N LEU A 232 19.51 2.60 -18.90
CA LEU A 232 20.72 2.50 -18.10
C LEU A 232 20.93 1.08 -17.62
N LYS A 233 22.17 0.62 -17.64
CA LYS A 233 22.62 -0.62 -17.02
C LYS A 233 22.57 -0.47 -15.49
N ILE A 234 21.94 -1.40 -14.83
CA ILE A 234 21.84 -1.50 -13.37
C ILE A 234 22.61 -2.77 -12.97
N PRO A 235 23.87 -2.62 -12.52
CA PRO A 235 24.61 -3.72 -11.92
C PRO A 235 23.85 -4.35 -10.75
N PRO A 236 24.21 -5.56 -10.27
CA PRO A 236 23.59 -6.14 -9.10
C PRO A 236 23.85 -5.28 -7.86
N LYS A 237 22.91 -5.33 -6.91
CA LYS A 237 23.09 -4.71 -5.59
C LYS A 237 24.30 -5.35 -4.93
N ALA A 238 25.31 -4.55 -4.65
CA ALA A 238 26.52 -4.97 -3.97
C ALA A 238 27.21 -3.76 -3.33
N GLU A 239 28.13 -4.03 -2.41
CA GLU A 239 28.98 -2.98 -1.86
C GLU A 239 29.80 -2.29 -2.95
N LEU A 240 30.13 -1.01 -2.70
CA LEU A 240 30.94 -0.23 -3.62
C LEU A 240 32.35 -0.80 -3.69
N SER A 241 32.79 -1.15 -4.90
CA SER A 241 34.17 -1.52 -5.18
C SER A 241 35.12 -0.38 -4.81
N LYS A 242 36.41 -0.69 -4.64
CA LYS A 242 37.43 0.33 -4.38
C LYS A 242 37.44 1.42 -5.46
N GLU A 243 37.19 1.04 -6.70
CA GLU A 243 37.10 1.97 -7.83
C GLU A 243 35.84 2.85 -7.75
N GLU A 244 34.67 2.24 -7.55
CA GLU A 244 33.39 2.95 -7.46
C GLU A 244 33.40 3.97 -6.31
N ARG A 245 33.97 3.58 -5.16
CA ARG A 245 34.15 4.46 -3.99
C ARG A 245 35.11 5.61 -4.28
N ARG A 246 36.24 5.34 -4.94
CA ARG A 246 37.19 6.38 -5.36
C ARG A 246 36.56 7.37 -6.33
N ALA A 247 35.77 6.87 -7.29
CA ALA A 247 35.06 7.70 -8.24
C ALA A 247 34.01 8.59 -7.56
N ALA A 248 33.22 8.04 -6.62
CA ALA A 248 32.26 8.79 -5.82
C ALA A 248 32.95 9.89 -5.01
N ASN A 249 34.05 9.56 -4.31
CA ASN A 249 34.82 10.53 -3.53
C ASN A 249 35.41 11.63 -4.41
N SER A 250 35.92 11.29 -5.60
CA SER A 250 36.44 12.26 -6.57
C SER A 250 35.34 13.21 -7.05
N TYR A 251 34.14 12.70 -7.31
CA TYR A 251 32.98 13.51 -7.67
C TYR A 251 32.61 14.50 -6.55
N TYR A 252 32.46 14.03 -5.31
CA TYR A 252 32.14 14.90 -4.18
C TYR A 252 33.21 15.97 -3.95
N ARG A 253 34.50 15.62 -4.11
CA ARG A 253 35.60 16.57 -4.02
C ARG A 253 35.48 17.66 -5.08
N LYS A 254 35.29 17.30 -6.36
CA LYS A 254 35.12 18.28 -7.46
C LYS A 254 33.89 19.17 -7.26
N LYS A 255 32.79 18.60 -6.74
CA LYS A 255 31.58 19.36 -6.45
C LYS A 255 31.80 20.37 -5.33
N ALA A 256 32.52 19.99 -4.28
CA ALA A 256 32.90 20.89 -3.19
C ALA A 256 33.86 22.00 -3.66
N GLU A 257 34.87 21.67 -4.48
CA GLU A 257 35.78 22.63 -5.10
C GLU A 257 35.02 23.65 -5.97
N LYS A 258 34.08 23.19 -6.81
CA LYS A 258 33.24 24.05 -7.64
C LYS A 258 32.32 24.95 -6.82
N ALA A 259 31.81 24.46 -5.70
CA ALA A 259 30.99 25.26 -4.78
C ALA A 259 31.83 26.32 -4.04
N ALA A 260 33.09 26.02 -3.71
CA ALA A 260 34.01 26.94 -3.03
C ALA A 260 34.63 27.98 -3.98
N GLY A 261 34.92 27.62 -5.23
CA GLY A 261 35.46 28.53 -6.25
C GLY A 261 34.42 29.35 -7.01
N GLY A 262 33.13 29.18 -6.67
CA GLY A 262 32.00 29.96 -7.20
C GLY A 262 31.53 31.07 -6.26
N MET A 263 32.30 31.37 -5.20
CA MET A 263 32.15 32.55 -4.34
C MET A 263 33.13 33.64 -4.75
#